data_AF-A0A0R1YM24-F1
#
_entry.id   AF-A0A0R1YM24-F1
#
_cell.length_a   1.000
_cell.length_b   1.000
_cell.length_c   1.000
_cell.angle_alpha   90.00
_cell.angle_beta   90.00
_cell.angle_gamma   90.00
#
_symmetry.space_group_name_H-M   'P 1'
#
loop_
_entity.id
_entity.type
_entity.pdbx_description
1 polymer ?
#
loop_
_entity_poly.entity_id
_entity_poly.type
_entity_poly.pdbx_seq_one_letter_code
_entity_poly.pdbx_strand_id
1 'polypeptide(L)'
;MGLWIFLLILIYFFVKETFEEETATRVSLVIIPIYSALMMIFTIGQNFTPQTLLITLGLIIVGITVGLFQTKKVQVTVTDELNKYQLPKVKIKRGWYYLIGWIAIFVISILVEMAYGAEINHEELSEKLAIEILRDMSSIVMFTNESSWFIWVLNFSSSWTYDTYLFFKYPKLRQYVVLRKKN
;
A
#
# COMPACT_ATOMS: atom_id res chain seq x y z
N MET A 1 14.31 21.79 -7.21
CA MET A 1 13.56 22.50 -6.15
C MET A 1 12.04 22.31 -6.26
N GLY A 2 11.43 22.44 -7.45
CA GLY A 2 9.99 22.24 -7.64
C GLY A 2 9.46 20.84 -7.29
N LEU A 3 10.19 19.77 -7.64
CA LEU A 3 9.82 18.38 -7.33
C LEU A 3 9.65 18.15 -5.82
N TRP A 4 10.60 18.61 -5.00
CA TRP A 4 10.55 18.44 -3.55
C TRP A 4 9.38 19.17 -2.88
N ILE A 5 9.05 20.38 -3.35
CA ILE A 5 7.89 21.13 -2.87
C ILE A 5 6.61 20.37 -3.21
N PHE A 6 6.52 19.83 -4.43
CA PHE A 6 5.39 19.01 -4.86
C PHE A 6 5.22 17.74 -4.03
N LEU A 7 6.32 17.02 -3.75
CA LEU A 7 6.29 15.84 -2.87
C LEU A 7 5.83 16.18 -1.46
N LEU A 8 6.31 17.28 -0.87
CA LEU A 8 5.88 17.73 0.46
C LEU A 8 4.38 18.04 0.50
N ILE A 9 3.84 18.63 -0.56
CA ILE A 9 2.40 18.87 -0.70
C ILE A 9 1.63 17.56 -0.74
N LEU A 10 2.10 16.56 -1.50
CA LEU A 10 1.45 15.25 -1.56
C LEU A 10 1.55 14.49 -0.22
N ILE A 11 2.69 14.54 0.45
CA ILE A 11 2.87 14.04 1.83
C ILE A 11 1.85 14.68 2.76
N TYR A 12 1.69 16.00 2.70
CA TYR A 12 0.71 16.70 3.51
C TYR A 12 -0.73 16.22 3.23
N PHE A 13 -1.12 16.10 1.95
CA PHE A 13 -2.45 15.62 1.58
C PHE A 13 -2.69 14.17 2.03
N PHE A 14 -1.74 13.27 1.79
CA PHE A 14 -1.83 11.87 2.21
C PHE A 14 -1.93 11.71 3.74
N VAL A 15 -1.12 12.47 4.49
CA VAL A 15 -1.17 12.47 5.95
C VAL A 15 -2.55 12.94 6.41
N LYS A 16 -3.07 14.03 5.83
CA LYS A 16 -4.40 14.54 6.14
C LYS A 16 -5.49 13.49 5.82
N GLU A 17 -5.48 12.92 4.62
CA GLU A 17 -6.38 11.86 4.16
C GLU A 17 -6.37 10.62 5.08
N THR A 18 -5.19 10.23 5.59
CA THR A 18 -5.03 9.11 6.52
C THR A 18 -5.85 9.29 7.82
N PHE A 19 -6.14 10.52 8.24
CA PHE A 19 -6.95 10.82 9.42
C PHE A 19 -8.41 11.17 9.11
N GLU A 20 -8.78 11.30 7.84
CA GLU A 20 -10.14 11.57 7.40
C GLU A 20 -10.93 10.27 7.19
N GLU A 21 -12.26 10.38 7.15
CA GLU A 21 -13.13 9.24 6.83
C GLU A 21 -13.29 9.14 5.31
N GLU A 22 -12.53 8.24 4.70
CA GLU A 22 -12.57 8.02 3.26
C GLU A 22 -13.56 6.92 2.87
N THR A 23 -14.24 7.09 1.75
CA THR A 23 -15.12 6.03 1.24
C THR A 23 -14.28 4.86 0.74
N ALA A 24 -14.56 3.66 1.24
CA ALA A 24 -13.91 2.44 0.79
C ALA A 24 -14.11 2.23 -0.71
N THR A 25 -13.04 1.97 -1.45
CA THR A 25 -13.10 1.73 -2.90
C THR A 25 -12.57 0.35 -3.25
N ARG A 26 -13.09 -0.23 -4.35
CA ARG A 26 -12.51 -1.47 -4.92
C ARG A 26 -11.10 -1.25 -5.43
N VAL A 27 -10.80 -0.05 -5.91
CA VAL A 27 -9.46 0.28 -6.43
C VAL A 27 -8.44 0.09 -5.31
N SER A 28 -8.65 0.74 -4.16
CA SER A 28 -7.74 0.67 -3.03
C SER A 28 -7.65 -0.72 -2.38
N LEU A 29 -8.80 -1.37 -2.11
CA LEU A 29 -8.83 -2.57 -1.27
C LEU A 29 -8.79 -3.91 -2.03
N VAL A 30 -8.79 -3.88 -3.37
CA VAL A 30 -8.83 -5.10 -4.20
C VAL A 30 -7.90 -4.99 -5.40
N ILE A 31 -8.05 -3.94 -6.23
CA ILE A 31 -7.29 -3.82 -7.47
C ILE A 31 -5.81 -3.59 -7.19
N ILE A 32 -5.47 -2.65 -6.29
CA ILE A 32 -4.08 -2.34 -5.93
C ILE A 32 -3.35 -3.56 -5.32
N PRO A 33 -3.92 -4.30 -4.33
CA PRO A 33 -3.28 -5.51 -3.81
C PRO A 33 -3.08 -6.60 -4.87
N ILE A 34 -4.06 -6.84 -5.75
CA ILE A 34 -3.94 -7.83 -6.83
C ILE A 34 -2.87 -7.41 -7.83
N TYR A 35 -2.86 -6.14 -8.24
CA TYR A 35 -1.85 -5.61 -9.14
C TYR A 35 -0.45 -5.73 -8.54
N SER A 36 -0.31 -5.39 -7.25
CA SER A 36 0.97 -5.54 -6.52
C SER A 36 1.42 -7.00 -6.47
N ALA A 37 0.49 -7.94 -6.29
CA ALA A 37 0.79 -9.38 -6.32
C ALA A 37 1.34 -9.82 -7.69
N LEU A 38 0.71 -9.37 -8.78
CA LEU A 38 1.16 -9.67 -10.14
C LEU A 38 2.54 -9.09 -10.40
N MET A 39 2.74 -7.80 -10.06
CA MET A 39 4.03 -7.13 -10.24
C MET A 39 5.13 -7.77 -9.39
N MET A 40 4.82 -8.19 -8.17
CA MET A 40 5.73 -8.96 -7.33
C MET A 40 6.18 -10.25 -8.03
N ILE A 41 5.24 -11.05 -8.55
CA ILE A 41 5.55 -12.32 -9.23
C ILE A 41 6.42 -12.08 -10.47
N PHE A 42 6.06 -11.10 -11.31
CA PHE A 42 6.81 -10.81 -12.53
C PHE A 42 8.22 -10.29 -12.25
N THR A 43 8.36 -9.34 -11.33
CA THR A 43 9.66 -8.72 -11.03
C THR A 43 10.60 -9.64 -10.26
N ILE A 44 10.10 -10.51 -9.39
CA ILE A 44 10.90 -11.59 -8.77
C ILE A 44 11.37 -12.58 -9.83
N GLY A 45 10.50 -12.97 -10.78
CA GLY A 45 10.85 -13.91 -11.85
C GLY A 45 12.03 -13.43 -12.70
N GLN A 46 12.12 -12.12 -12.95
CA GLN A 46 13.24 -11.51 -13.68
C GLN A 46 14.55 -11.44 -12.87
N ASN A 47 14.47 -11.47 -11.53
CA ASN A 47 15.60 -11.30 -10.61
C ASN A 47 15.88 -12.57 -9.78
N PHE A 48 15.45 -13.74 -10.27
CA PHE A 48 15.39 -14.95 -9.45
C PHE A 48 16.78 -15.50 -9.12
N THR A 49 17.15 -15.48 -7.84
CA THR A 49 18.30 -16.16 -7.27
C THR A 49 17.92 -16.73 -5.88
N PRO A 50 18.68 -17.70 -5.32
CA PRO A 50 18.43 -18.17 -3.96
C PRO A 50 18.45 -17.07 -2.90
N GLN A 51 19.30 -16.05 -3.07
CA GLN A 51 19.34 -14.88 -2.19
C GLN A 51 18.08 -14.02 -2.31
N THR A 52 17.61 -13.78 -3.54
CA THR A 52 16.36 -13.05 -3.80
C THR A 52 15.16 -13.74 -3.15
N LEU A 53 15.11 -15.08 -3.19
CA LEU A 53 14.06 -15.87 -2.55
C LEU A 53 14.08 -15.72 -1.02
N LEU A 54 15.26 -15.82 -0.40
CA LEU A 54 15.42 -15.66 1.04
C LEU A 54 14.99 -14.26 1.52
N ILE A 55 15.40 -13.20 0.81
CA ILE A 55 15.02 -11.83 1.13
C ILE A 55 13.52 -11.63 0.92
N THR A 56 12.94 -12.17 -0.15
CA THR A 56 11.49 -12.14 -0.39
C THR A 56 10.73 -12.72 0.79
N LEU A 57 11.12 -13.89 1.29
CA LEU A 57 10.46 -14.52 2.44
C LEU A 57 10.55 -13.64 3.70
N GLY A 58 11.72 -13.03 3.95
CA GLY A 58 11.89 -12.07 5.05
C GLY A 58 10.98 -10.85 4.92
N LEU A 59 10.91 -10.27 3.72
CA LEU A 59 10.09 -9.09 3.45
C LEU A 59 8.58 -9.39 3.51
N ILE A 60 8.15 -10.60 3.15
CA ILE A 60 6.75 -11.03 3.35
C ILE A 60 6.41 -11.03 4.84
N ILE A 61 7.29 -11.58 5.70
CA ILE A 61 7.07 -11.58 7.15
C ILE A 61 6.99 -10.15 7.69
N VAL A 62 7.89 -9.28 7.24
CA VAL A 62 7.88 -7.85 7.58
C VAL A 62 6.57 -7.20 7.17
N GLY A 63 6.16 -7.35 5.91
CA GLY A 63 4.96 -6.73 5.38
C GLY A 63 3.69 -7.26 6.06
N ILE A 64 3.59 -8.56 6.36
CA ILE A 64 2.49 -9.10 7.18
C ILE A 64 2.47 -8.44 8.56
N THR A 65 3.62 -8.34 9.23
CA THR A 65 3.73 -7.76 10.56
C THR A 65 3.31 -6.28 10.56
N VAL A 66 3.79 -5.51 9.57
CA VAL A 66 3.42 -4.11 9.39
C VAL A 66 1.93 -3.99 9.04
N GLY A 67 1.42 -4.79 8.12
CA GLY A 67 0.00 -4.78 7.74
C GLY A 67 -0.91 -5.04 8.93
N LEU A 68 -0.60 -6.04 9.77
CA LEU A 68 -1.33 -6.27 11.02
C LEU A 68 -1.20 -5.09 11.98
N PHE A 69 -0.02 -4.49 12.11
CA PHE A 69 0.17 -3.30 12.93
C PHE A 69 -0.68 -2.12 12.44
N GLN A 70 -0.78 -1.90 11.13
CA GLN A 70 -1.55 -0.81 10.52
C GLN A 70 -3.06 -0.93 10.80
N THR A 71 -3.57 -2.14 11.06
CA THR A 71 -4.99 -2.34 11.40
C THR A 71 -5.36 -1.85 12.80
N LYS A 72 -4.37 -1.51 13.65
CA LYS A 72 -4.62 -1.07 15.02
C LYS A 72 -5.36 0.27 15.02
N LYS A 73 -6.49 0.31 15.74
CA LYS A 73 -7.38 1.47 15.88
C LYS A 73 -7.99 2.00 14.58
N VAL A 74 -8.00 1.20 13.50
CA VAL A 74 -8.80 1.53 12.31
C VAL A 74 -10.28 1.59 12.68
N GLN A 75 -10.96 2.63 12.20
CA GLN A 75 -12.39 2.81 12.38
C GLN A 75 -13.09 2.58 11.04
N VAL A 76 -14.14 1.77 11.07
CA VAL A 76 -14.97 1.48 9.88
C VAL A 76 -16.40 1.89 10.21
N THR A 77 -16.88 2.91 9.49
CA THR A 77 -18.19 3.51 9.70
C THR A 77 -19.11 3.14 8.53
N VAL A 78 -20.31 2.64 8.83
CA VAL A 78 -21.34 2.38 7.81
C VAL A 78 -22.28 3.57 7.80
N THR A 79 -22.46 4.20 6.64
CA THR A 79 -23.30 5.39 6.49
C THR A 79 -24.69 5.04 5.99
N ASP A 80 -25.66 5.91 6.24
CA ASP A 80 -27.02 5.76 5.70
C ASP A 80 -27.11 6.10 4.20
N GLU A 81 -26.08 6.76 3.64
CA GLU A 81 -26.00 7.02 2.20
C GLU A 81 -25.83 5.70 1.41
N LEU A 82 -26.72 5.49 0.44
CA LEU A 82 -26.66 4.32 -0.43
C LEU A 82 -25.81 4.59 -1.68
N ASN A 83 -25.14 3.55 -2.18
CA ASN A 83 -24.49 3.56 -3.48
C ASN A 83 -25.46 3.18 -4.62
N LYS A 84 -24.97 3.16 -5.86
CA LYS A 84 -25.74 2.75 -7.05
C LYS A 84 -26.32 1.33 -7.01
N TYR A 85 -25.88 0.49 -6.07
CA TYR A 85 -26.36 -0.87 -5.84
C TYR A 85 -27.25 -0.98 -4.59
N GLN A 86 -27.73 0.15 -4.05
CA GLN A 86 -28.54 0.23 -2.83
C GLN A 86 -27.85 -0.37 -1.59
N LEU A 87 -26.52 -0.34 -1.55
CA LEU A 87 -25.75 -0.74 -0.38
C LEU A 87 -25.27 0.51 0.37
N PRO A 88 -25.33 0.52 1.72
CA PRO A 88 -24.81 1.64 2.51
C PRO A 88 -23.32 1.80 2.24
N LYS A 89 -22.87 3.04 1.99
CA LYS A 89 -21.44 3.33 1.84
C LYS A 89 -20.71 2.99 3.12
N VAL A 90 -19.50 2.49 2.96
CA VAL A 90 -18.60 2.18 4.07
C VAL A 90 -17.43 3.14 4.00
N LYS A 91 -17.17 3.85 5.09
CA LYS A 91 -16.02 4.72 5.25
C LYS A 91 -14.97 4.09 6.16
N ILE A 92 -13.71 4.37 5.89
CA ILE A 92 -12.56 3.88 6.64
C ILE A 92 -11.74 5.08 7.10
N LYS A 93 -11.40 5.11 8.38
CA LYS A 93 -10.43 6.04 8.97
C LYS A 93 -9.25 5.26 9.52
N ARG A 94 -8.07 5.51 8.95
CA ARG A 94 -6.87 4.67 9.16
C ARG A 94 -6.08 5.06 10.41
N GLY A 95 -5.71 6.34 10.53
CA GLY A 95 -5.06 6.92 11.71
C GLY A 95 -3.56 6.61 11.86
N TRP A 96 -3.03 6.86 13.06
CA TRP A 96 -1.58 6.89 13.34
C TRP A 96 -0.85 5.56 13.07
N TYR A 97 -1.46 4.42 13.40
CA TYR A 97 -0.81 3.12 13.20
C TYR A 97 -0.61 2.81 11.71
N TYR A 98 -1.56 3.24 10.88
CA TYR A 98 -1.42 3.13 9.43
C TYR A 98 -0.26 4.00 8.92
N LEU A 99 -0.21 5.26 9.34
CA LEU A 99 0.85 6.20 8.95
C LEU A 99 2.24 5.70 9.36
N ILE A 100 2.38 5.23 10.61
CA ILE A 100 3.65 4.69 11.11
C ILE A 100 4.05 3.44 10.31
N GLY A 101 3.09 2.56 9.99
CA GLY A 101 3.39 1.39 9.16
C GLY A 101 3.81 1.76 7.73
N TRP A 102 3.20 2.81 7.16
CA TRP A 102 3.61 3.33 5.85
C TRP A 102 5.05 3.86 5.89
N ILE A 103 5.39 4.68 6.89
CA ILE A 103 6.77 5.16 7.11
C ILE A 103 7.73 3.97 7.28
N ALA A 104 7.32 2.93 8.01
CA ALA A 104 8.15 1.75 8.22
C ALA A 104 8.44 1.00 6.92
N ILE A 105 7.43 0.80 6.06
CA ILE A 105 7.62 0.19 4.72
C ILE A 105 8.61 1.03 3.91
N PHE A 106 8.40 2.34 3.84
CA PHE A 106 9.28 3.25 3.10
C PHE A 106 10.73 3.20 3.58
N VAL A 107 10.96 3.26 4.91
CA VAL A 107 12.31 3.15 5.48
C VAL A 107 12.94 1.78 5.17
N ILE A 108 12.18 0.70 5.25
CA ILE A 108 12.70 -0.65 4.94
C ILE A 108 13.03 -0.77 3.44
N SER A 109 12.20 -0.22 2.55
CA SER A 109 12.52 -0.14 1.11
C SER A 109 13.86 0.53 0.87
N ILE A 110 14.11 1.69 1.51
CA ILE A 110 15.40 2.40 1.42
C ILE A 110 16.54 1.51 1.89
N LEU A 111 16.40 0.87 3.04
CA LEU A 111 17.46 0.02 3.60
C LEU A 111 17.79 -1.16 2.68
N VAL A 112 16.77 -1.75 2.04
CA VAL A 112 16.96 -2.85 1.07
C VAL A 112 17.61 -2.34 -0.21
N GLU A 113 17.18 -1.19 -0.76
CA GLU A 113 17.81 -0.57 -1.94
C GLU A 113 19.27 -0.21 -1.63
N MET A 114 19.61 0.32 -0.45
CA MET A 114 20.99 0.62 -0.08
C MET A 114 21.87 -0.63 0.10
N ALA A 115 21.29 -1.72 0.61
CA ALA A 115 22.03 -2.96 0.84
C ALA A 115 22.23 -3.79 -0.43
N TYR A 116 21.31 -3.69 -1.40
CA TYR A 116 21.26 -4.54 -2.60
C TYR A 116 21.49 -3.77 -3.90
N GLY A 117 21.29 -2.46 -3.89
CA GLY A 117 21.55 -1.56 -5.01
C GLY A 117 23.04 -1.33 -5.16
N ALA A 118 23.64 -2.02 -6.11
CA ALA A 118 25.03 -1.80 -6.51
C ALA A 118 25.20 -0.33 -6.97
N GLU A 119 26.14 0.38 -6.33
CA GLU A 119 26.70 1.67 -6.75
C GLU A 119 25.69 2.73 -7.21
N ILE A 120 24.74 3.11 -6.35
CA ILE A 120 23.76 4.14 -6.67
C ILE A 120 24.37 5.54 -6.44
N ASN A 121 24.37 6.36 -7.49
CA ASN A 121 24.70 7.78 -7.40
C ASN A 121 23.60 8.54 -6.61
N HIS A 122 23.96 9.54 -5.81
CA HIS A 122 23.02 10.23 -4.91
C HIS A 122 21.81 10.86 -5.63
N GLU A 123 21.98 11.31 -6.87
CA GLU A 123 20.89 11.86 -7.69
C GLU A 123 19.87 10.78 -8.08
N GLU A 124 20.34 9.62 -8.53
CA GLU A 124 19.49 8.49 -8.93
C GLU A 124 18.70 7.90 -7.75
N LEU A 125 19.31 7.87 -6.55
CA LEU A 125 18.61 7.49 -5.33
C LEU A 125 17.44 8.44 -5.05
N SER A 126 17.67 9.75 -5.17
CA SER A 126 16.64 10.75 -4.85
C SER A 126 15.43 10.71 -5.79
N GLU A 127 15.65 10.42 -7.07
CA GLU A 127 14.58 10.25 -8.06
C GLU A 127 13.77 8.98 -7.80
N LYS A 128 14.45 7.86 -7.51
CA LYS A 128 13.78 6.60 -7.14
C LYS A 128 12.88 6.78 -5.91
N LEU A 129 13.36 7.49 -4.88
CA LEU A 129 12.57 7.77 -3.68
C LEU A 129 11.38 8.69 -3.96
N ALA A 130 11.55 9.69 -4.82
CA ALA A 130 10.46 10.55 -5.25
C ALA A 130 9.36 9.74 -5.96
N ILE A 131 9.75 8.84 -6.87
CA ILE A 131 8.83 7.96 -7.59
C ILE A 131 8.12 7.01 -6.62
N GLU A 132 8.82 6.45 -5.64
CA GLU A 132 8.24 5.57 -4.63
C GLU A 132 7.16 6.30 -3.80
N ILE A 133 7.46 7.50 -3.29
CA ILE A 133 6.48 8.33 -2.56
C ILE A 133 5.27 8.66 -3.43
N LEU A 134 5.51 9.07 -4.68
CA LEU A 134 4.44 9.39 -5.63
C LEU A 134 3.52 8.20 -5.87
N ARG A 135 4.10 7.00 -5.93
CA ARG A 135 3.37 5.78 -6.20
C ARG A 135 2.42 5.41 -5.06
N ASP A 136 2.89 5.55 -3.82
CA ASP A 136 2.08 5.23 -2.64
C ASP A 136 0.90 6.21 -2.47
N MET A 137 1.06 7.44 -2.99
CA MET A 137 0.06 8.50 -2.90
C MET A 137 -0.90 8.53 -4.09
N SER A 138 -0.41 8.18 -5.27
CA SER A 138 -1.16 8.27 -6.51
C SER A 138 -1.48 6.89 -7.04
N SER A 139 -2.77 6.56 -7.04
CA SER A 139 -3.26 5.35 -7.71
C SER A 139 -2.90 5.30 -9.20
N ILE A 140 -2.65 6.44 -9.86
CA ILE A 140 -2.23 6.45 -11.28
C ILE A 140 -0.77 6.03 -11.40
N VAL A 141 0.10 6.61 -10.57
CA VAL A 141 1.53 6.29 -10.55
C VAL A 141 1.75 4.86 -10.06
N MET A 142 0.85 4.32 -9.23
CA MET A 142 0.84 2.91 -8.82
C MET A 142 0.94 1.93 -9.98
N PHE A 143 0.43 2.26 -11.17
CA PHE A 143 0.42 1.35 -12.32
C PHE A 143 1.63 1.52 -13.27
N THR A 144 2.70 2.19 -12.85
CA THR A 144 3.95 2.29 -13.63
C THR A 144 4.95 1.18 -13.25
N ASN A 145 5.77 0.76 -14.22
CA ASN A 145 6.58 -0.47 -14.11
C ASN A 145 7.99 -0.28 -13.49
N GLU A 146 8.39 0.93 -13.08
CA GLU A 146 9.79 1.25 -12.75
C GLU A 146 10.24 0.94 -11.30
N SER A 147 9.57 0.03 -10.59
CA SER A 147 9.90 -0.24 -9.18
C SER A 147 10.68 -1.52 -8.98
N SER A 148 11.61 -1.48 -8.02
CA SER A 148 12.35 -2.65 -7.55
C SER A 148 11.42 -3.74 -7.01
N TRP A 149 11.80 -5.00 -7.21
CA TRP A 149 11.01 -6.19 -6.87
C TRP A 149 10.64 -6.27 -5.39
N PHE A 150 11.54 -5.84 -4.49
CA PHE A 150 11.32 -5.89 -3.05
C PHE A 150 10.24 -4.92 -2.57
N ILE A 151 10.03 -3.80 -3.28
CA ILE A 151 8.96 -2.86 -2.94
C ILE A 151 7.60 -3.47 -3.28
N TRP A 152 7.50 -4.20 -4.40
CA TRP A 152 6.29 -4.96 -4.74
C TRP A 152 5.98 -6.04 -3.71
N VAL A 153 7.01 -6.70 -3.15
CA VAL A 153 6.84 -7.66 -2.04
C VAL A 153 6.24 -6.98 -0.81
N LEU A 154 6.81 -5.85 -0.38
CA LEU A 154 6.33 -5.10 0.78
C LEU A 154 4.92 -4.56 0.57
N ASN A 155 4.65 -3.95 -0.58
CA ASN A 155 3.33 -3.42 -0.93
C ASN A 155 2.28 -4.52 -1.00
N PHE A 156 2.57 -5.64 -1.67
CA PHE A 156 1.64 -6.77 -1.71
C PHE A 156 1.38 -7.33 -0.31
N SER A 157 2.42 -7.72 0.43
CA SER A 157 2.25 -8.44 1.69
C SER A 157 1.59 -7.57 2.77
N SER A 158 1.93 -6.28 2.85
CA SER A 158 1.29 -5.35 3.80
C SER A 158 -0.16 -5.03 3.44
N SER A 159 -0.43 -4.61 2.20
CA SER A 159 -1.79 -4.26 1.76
C SER A 159 -2.73 -5.47 1.80
N TRP A 160 -2.26 -6.62 1.33
CA TRP A 160 -3.03 -7.86 1.36
C TRP A 160 -3.41 -8.24 2.79
N THR A 161 -2.45 -8.15 3.72
CA THR A 161 -2.71 -8.47 5.13
C THR A 161 -3.67 -7.49 5.77
N TYR A 162 -3.47 -6.19 5.55
CA TYR A 162 -4.34 -5.13 6.05
C TYR A 162 -5.78 -5.30 5.54
N ASP A 163 -5.96 -5.44 4.22
CA ASP A 163 -7.28 -5.55 3.60
C ASP A 163 -8.00 -6.84 4.00
N THR A 164 -7.28 -7.96 4.01
CA THR A 164 -7.82 -9.26 4.45
C THR A 164 -8.31 -9.18 5.89
N TYR A 165 -7.53 -8.58 6.79
CA TYR A 165 -7.95 -8.37 8.17
C TYR A 165 -9.22 -7.51 8.26
N LEU A 166 -9.29 -6.41 7.51
CA LEU A 166 -10.49 -5.56 7.48
C LEU A 166 -11.71 -6.32 6.96
N PHE A 167 -11.57 -7.12 5.91
CA PHE A 167 -12.68 -7.90 5.37
C PHE A 167 -13.19 -8.98 6.33
N PHE A 168 -12.30 -9.58 7.13
CA PHE A 168 -12.69 -10.52 8.17
C PHE A 168 -13.39 -9.84 9.35
N LYS A 169 -12.83 -8.72 9.82
CA LYS A 169 -13.35 -7.99 10.98
C LYS A 169 -14.65 -7.22 10.69
N TYR A 170 -14.81 -6.73 9.47
CA TYR A 170 -15.94 -5.91 9.04
C TYR A 170 -16.68 -6.54 7.84
N PRO A 171 -17.60 -7.49 8.08
CA PRO A 171 -18.32 -8.18 7.00
C PRO A 171 -19.09 -7.26 6.05
N LYS A 172 -19.63 -6.14 6.57
CA LYS A 172 -20.31 -5.12 5.75
C LYS A 172 -19.37 -4.43 4.76
N LEU A 173 -18.10 -4.23 5.11
CA LEU A 173 -17.07 -3.73 4.19
C LEU A 173 -16.84 -4.73 3.06
N ARG A 174 -16.70 -6.02 3.39
CA ARG A 174 -16.54 -7.08 2.39
C ARG A 174 -17.75 -7.16 1.45
N GLN A 175 -18.97 -7.03 1.96
CA GLN A 175 -20.18 -6.99 1.14
C GLN A 175 -20.20 -5.79 0.19
N TYR A 176 -19.91 -4.60 0.72
CA TYR A 176 -19.90 -3.34 -0.03
C TYR A 176 -18.84 -3.35 -1.15
N VAL A 177 -17.63 -3.79 -0.83
CA VAL A 177 -16.48 -3.74 -1.74
C VAL A 177 -16.46 -4.97 -2.65
N VAL A 178 -16.51 -6.19 -2.13
CA VAL A 178 -16.25 -7.40 -2.91
C VAL A 178 -17.52 -7.97 -3.53
N LEU A 179 -18.57 -8.19 -2.74
CA LEU A 179 -19.73 -8.97 -3.18
C LEU A 179 -20.75 -8.16 -4.00
N ARG A 180 -20.97 -6.88 -3.66
CA ARG A 180 -22.01 -6.02 -4.26
C ARG A 180 -23.40 -6.68 -4.30
N LYS A 181 -23.73 -7.46 -3.27
CA LYS A 181 -25.05 -8.08 -3.11
C LYS A 181 -25.66 -7.64 -1.79
N LYS A 182 -26.95 -7.36 -1.82
CA LYS A 182 -27.78 -7.26 -0.62
C LYS A 182 -28.03 -8.70 -0.15
N ASN A 183 -27.70 -9.00 1.10
CA ASN A 183 -28.11 -10.26 1.73
C ASN A 183 -29.64 -10.28 1.88
#